data_AF-A0A8B8GAT3-F1
#
_entry.id   AF-A0A8B8GAT3-F1
#
_cell.length_a   1.000
_cell.length_b   1.000
_cell.length_c   1.000
_cell.angle_alpha   90.00
_cell.angle_beta   90.00
_cell.angle_gamma   90.00
#
_symmetry.space_group_name_H-M   'P 1'
#
loop_
_entity.id
_entity.type
_entity.pdbx_description
1 polymer ?
#
loop_
_entity_poly.entity_id
_entity_poly.type
_entity_poly.pdbx_seq_one_letter_code
_entity_poly.pdbx_strand_id
1 'polypeptide(L)'
;MNKTIKIVNFIRARDLNHRKFKEFLSELNSQYSDIMFHTQVRWLSKGKVLERFFSLREEIKLFIHEQKAEFSEINSLAFWYKLAFLADVTQSLNILQTNLQGENKLITHMASKIFAFEEKLKMYIEEVSENDFSSFPKFDLMTKENTIFSDEENLALKPQLLELLGTLKNEMN
;
A
#
# COMPACT_ATOMS: atom_id res chain seq x y z
N MET A 1 -3.82 1.22 -7.68
CA MET A 1 -2.50 1.81 -8.02
C MET A 1 -2.59 3.08 -8.90
N ASN A 2 -3.25 3.05 -10.07
CA ASN A 2 -3.25 4.20 -10.99
C ASN A 2 -3.77 5.52 -10.38
N LYS A 3 -4.79 5.44 -9.52
CA LYS A 3 -5.36 6.59 -8.79
C LYS A 3 -4.34 7.19 -7.81
N THR A 4 -3.71 6.36 -6.99
CA THR A 4 -2.59 6.75 -6.10
C THR A 4 -1.46 7.44 -6.87
N ILE A 5 -1.06 6.88 -8.02
CA ILE A 5 -0.01 7.48 -8.86
C ILE A 5 -0.41 8.86 -9.36
N LYS A 6 -1.67 9.07 -9.77
CA LYS A 6 -2.15 10.39 -10.20
C LYS A 6 -2.07 11.42 -9.07
N ILE A 7 -2.44 11.04 -7.85
CA ILE A 7 -2.36 11.92 -6.68
C ILE A 7 -0.89 12.23 -6.32
N VAL A 8 -0.03 11.21 -6.28
CA VAL A 8 1.42 11.39 -6.06
C VAL A 8 2.00 12.32 -7.12
N ASN A 9 1.64 12.13 -8.39
CA ASN A 9 2.07 13.01 -9.47
C ASN A 9 1.53 14.42 -9.31
N PHE A 10 0.30 14.62 -8.86
CA PHE A 10 -0.22 15.97 -8.59
C PHE A 10 0.58 16.70 -7.50
N ILE A 11 0.92 15.98 -6.42
CA ILE A 11 1.73 16.51 -5.32
C ILE A 11 3.16 16.81 -5.80
N ARG A 12 3.74 15.94 -6.64
CA ARG A 12 5.16 15.96 -6.99
C ARG A 12 5.54 16.60 -8.33
N ALA A 13 4.62 16.69 -9.30
CA ALA A 13 4.95 17.13 -10.66
C ALA A 13 5.11 18.64 -10.80
N ARG A 14 4.63 19.43 -9.84
CA ARG A 14 4.83 20.89 -9.80
C ARG A 14 5.70 21.21 -8.59
N ASP A 15 6.86 21.86 -8.80
CA ASP A 15 7.79 22.24 -7.73
C ASP A 15 7.12 23.07 -6.63
N LEU A 16 6.12 23.88 -6.99
CA LEU A 16 5.33 24.62 -6.02
C LEU A 16 4.47 23.70 -5.14
N ASN A 17 3.77 22.73 -5.71
CA ASN A 17 2.94 21.80 -4.95
C ASN A 17 3.80 20.93 -4.04
N HIS A 18 4.96 20.50 -4.53
CA HIS A 18 5.87 19.66 -3.74
C HIS A 18 6.42 20.43 -2.54
N ARG A 19 6.87 21.67 -2.72
CA ARG A 19 7.34 22.52 -1.61
C ARG A 19 6.22 22.80 -0.61
N LYS A 20 5.04 23.20 -1.07
CA LYS A 20 3.87 23.42 -0.20
C LYS A 20 3.51 22.18 0.59
N PHE A 21 3.52 21.01 -0.04
CA PHE A 21 3.23 19.76 0.66
C PHE A 21 4.28 19.44 1.72
N LYS A 22 5.57 19.66 1.46
CA LYS A 22 6.62 19.46 2.46
C LYS A 22 6.53 20.43 3.63
N GLU A 23 6.20 21.70 3.36
CA GLU A 23 5.93 22.71 4.39
C GLU A 23 4.73 22.28 5.24
N PHE A 24 3.64 21.87 4.60
CA PHE A 24 2.44 21.35 5.24
C PHE A 24 2.71 20.15 6.16
N LEU A 25 3.50 19.16 5.69
CA LEU A 25 3.93 18.02 6.49
C LEU A 25 4.79 18.43 7.69
N SER A 26 5.64 19.45 7.52
CA SER A 26 6.46 19.98 8.61
C SER A 26 5.60 20.68 9.67
N GLU A 27 4.59 21.44 9.26
CA GLU A 27 3.66 22.13 10.16
C GLU A 27 2.83 21.16 10.99
N LEU A 28 2.44 20.02 10.40
CA LEU A 28 1.68 18.96 11.06
C LEU A 28 2.54 18.01 11.90
N ASN A 29 3.88 18.18 11.92
CA ASN A 29 4.82 17.23 12.51
C ASN A 29 4.58 15.78 12.03
N SER A 30 4.30 15.63 10.73
CA SER A 30 3.97 14.33 10.12
C SER A 30 5.11 13.31 10.25
N GLN A 31 4.73 12.03 10.24
CA GLN A 31 5.68 10.91 10.31
C GLN A 31 6.75 10.95 9.20
N TYR A 32 6.36 11.44 8.02
CA TYR A 32 7.25 11.59 6.88
C TYR A 32 7.32 13.05 6.45
N SER A 33 8.52 13.50 6.09
CA SER A 33 8.76 14.86 5.58
C SER A 33 8.51 15.01 4.08
N ASP A 34 8.23 13.91 3.37
CA ASP A 34 7.92 13.90 1.95
C ASP A 34 7.28 12.56 1.52
N ILE A 35 6.44 12.62 0.49
CA ILE A 35 5.97 11.44 -0.24
C ILE A 35 7.00 11.06 -1.30
N MET A 36 7.37 9.78 -1.45
CA MET A 36 8.47 9.40 -2.34
C MET A 36 8.08 9.58 -3.83
N PHE A 37 8.97 10.14 -4.68
CA PHE A 37 8.82 10.01 -6.14
C PHE A 37 9.29 8.63 -6.59
N HIS A 38 8.68 8.09 -7.63
CA HIS A 38 9.16 6.83 -8.21
C HIS A 38 10.59 7.00 -8.75
N THR A 39 11.57 6.34 -8.11
CA THR A 39 12.89 6.08 -8.70
C THR A 39 13.01 4.61 -9.12
N GLN A 40 13.91 4.34 -10.08
CA GLN A 40 13.88 3.22 -11.02
C GLN A 40 14.21 1.81 -10.46
N VAL A 41 13.65 1.42 -9.32
CA VAL A 41 13.51 -0.01 -8.96
C VAL A 41 12.02 -0.32 -8.83
N ARG A 42 11.45 -0.89 -9.90
CA ARG A 42 10.05 -0.76 -10.33
C ARG A 42 8.98 -1.25 -9.35
N TRP A 43 9.32 -2.08 -8.37
CA TRP A 43 8.36 -2.64 -7.40
C TRP A 43 8.70 -2.23 -5.95
N LEU A 44 9.99 -2.22 -5.55
CA LEU A 44 10.44 -1.70 -4.23
C LEU A 44 9.96 -0.28 -4.01
N SER A 45 10.15 0.57 -5.03
CA SER A 45 9.74 1.97 -4.96
C SER A 45 8.22 2.10 -4.90
N LYS A 46 7.47 1.22 -5.57
CA LYS A 46 6.00 1.19 -5.52
C LYS A 46 5.47 0.82 -4.13
N GLY A 47 6.01 -0.22 -3.50
CA GLY A 47 5.59 -0.61 -2.14
C GLY A 47 5.91 0.49 -1.11
N LYS A 48 7.09 1.12 -1.21
CA LYS A 48 7.44 2.26 -0.34
C LYS A 48 6.55 3.49 -0.56
N VAL A 49 6.17 3.76 -1.81
CA VAL A 49 5.22 4.84 -2.13
C VAL A 49 3.85 4.54 -1.53
N LEU A 50 3.35 3.31 -1.65
CA LEU A 50 2.07 2.90 -1.08
C LEU A 50 2.05 3.01 0.45
N GLU A 51 3.11 2.55 1.10
CA GLU A 51 3.24 2.66 2.56
C GLU A 51 3.21 4.13 2.99
N ARG A 52 4.06 4.99 2.43
CA ARG A 52 4.07 6.42 2.80
C ARG A 52 2.77 7.13 2.46
N PHE A 53 2.16 6.80 1.33
CA PHE A 53 0.88 7.38 0.94
C PHE A 53 -0.22 7.01 1.95
N PHE A 54 -0.26 5.76 2.42
CA PHE A 54 -1.20 5.34 3.44
C PHE A 54 -0.92 6.00 4.80
N SER A 55 0.35 6.08 5.19
CA SER A 55 0.76 6.70 6.45
C SER A 55 0.45 8.21 6.50
N LEU A 56 0.49 8.90 5.35
CA LEU A 56 0.15 10.32 5.20
C LEU A 56 -1.31 10.55 4.77
N ARG A 57 -2.22 9.59 4.98
CA ARG A 57 -3.58 9.64 4.42
C ARG A 57 -4.37 10.88 4.82
N GLU A 58 -4.27 11.31 6.08
CA GLU A 58 -5.02 12.46 6.58
C GLU A 58 -4.42 13.77 6.06
N GLU A 59 -3.10 13.88 6.02
CA GLU A 59 -2.41 15.04 5.45
C GLU A 59 -2.66 15.17 3.95
N ILE A 60 -2.70 14.05 3.22
CA ILE A 60 -3.03 14.05 1.79
C ILE A 60 -4.48 14.51 1.57
N LYS A 61 -5.44 14.04 2.38
CA LYS A 61 -6.85 14.49 2.29
C LYS A 61 -6.95 16.00 2.51
N LEU A 62 -6.33 16.50 3.58
CA LEU A 62 -6.33 17.93 3.91
C LEU A 62 -5.66 18.78 2.82
N PHE A 63 -4.49 18.36 2.35
CA PHE A 63 -3.76 19.08 1.32
C PHE A 63 -4.53 19.15 0.00
N ILE A 64 -5.17 18.05 -0.43
CA ILE A 64 -5.98 18.04 -1.65
C ILE A 64 -7.17 19.00 -1.53
N HIS A 65 -7.83 19.02 -0.37
CA HIS A 65 -8.92 19.94 -0.08
C HIS A 65 -8.45 21.40 -0.13
N GLU A 66 -7.31 21.73 0.47
CA GLU A 66 -6.74 23.08 0.45
C GLU A 66 -6.35 23.54 -0.97
N GLN A 67 -5.77 22.64 -1.77
CA GLN A 67 -5.44 22.92 -3.18
C GLN A 67 -6.67 22.93 -4.10
N LYS A 68 -7.88 22.66 -3.58
CA LYS A 68 -9.13 22.53 -4.35
C LYS A 68 -9.01 21.57 -5.54
N ALA A 69 -8.24 20.50 -5.36
CA ALA A 69 -8.02 19.50 -6.40
C ALA A 69 -9.11 18.42 -6.33
N GLU A 70 -9.62 18.00 -7.49
CA GLU A 70 -10.71 17.03 -7.58
C GLU A 70 -10.18 15.59 -7.62
N PHE A 71 -9.98 15.00 -6.44
CA PHE A 71 -9.73 13.56 -6.29
C PHE A 71 -10.80 12.95 -5.40
N SER A 72 -11.95 12.61 -5.97
CA SER A 72 -13.10 12.08 -5.21
C SER A 72 -12.78 10.77 -4.50
N GLU A 73 -11.76 10.04 -4.93
CA GLU A 73 -11.41 8.74 -4.36
C GLU A 73 -10.85 8.81 -2.95
N ILE A 74 -10.27 9.95 -2.55
CA ILE A 74 -9.77 10.14 -1.17
C ILE A 74 -10.90 10.18 -0.14
N ASN A 75 -12.14 10.37 -0.59
CA ASN A 75 -13.34 10.35 0.24
C ASN A 75 -14.00 8.96 0.29
N SER A 76 -13.48 7.97 -0.45
CA SER A 76 -14.03 6.62 -0.50
C SER A 76 -13.30 5.70 0.49
N LEU A 77 -14.02 5.12 1.45
CA LEU A 77 -13.46 4.10 2.36
C LEU A 77 -12.94 2.89 1.57
N ALA A 78 -13.68 2.43 0.58
CA ALA A 78 -13.26 1.33 -0.29
C ALA A 78 -11.92 1.58 -0.98
N PHE A 79 -11.58 2.84 -1.32
CA PHE A 79 -10.27 3.19 -1.86
C PHE A 79 -9.16 2.98 -0.82
N TRP A 80 -9.38 3.46 0.42
CA TRP A 80 -8.40 3.34 1.49
C TRP A 80 -8.22 1.91 2.00
N TYR A 81 -9.28 1.11 2.08
CA TYR A 81 -9.18 -0.32 2.38
C TYR A 81 -8.32 -1.06 1.34
N LYS A 82 -8.57 -0.85 0.05
CA LYS A 82 -7.74 -1.44 -1.02
C LYS A 82 -6.30 -0.97 -0.94
N LEU A 83 -6.08 0.31 -0.65
CA LEU A 83 -4.73 0.87 -0.52
C LEU A 83 -3.99 0.27 0.68
N ALA A 84 -4.65 0.13 1.83
CA ALA A 84 -4.11 -0.45 3.04
C ALA A 84 -3.67 -1.91 2.81
N PHE A 85 -4.57 -2.71 2.23
CA PHE A 85 -4.28 -4.08 1.85
C PHE A 85 -3.07 -4.18 0.90
N LEU A 86 -3.06 -3.35 -0.14
CA LEU A 86 -1.94 -3.28 -1.09
C LEU A 86 -0.62 -2.90 -0.39
N ALA A 87 -0.66 -1.95 0.54
CA ALA A 87 0.52 -1.53 1.29
C ALA A 87 1.06 -2.66 2.19
N ASP A 88 0.20 -3.49 2.80
CA ASP A 88 0.62 -4.66 3.58
C ASP A 88 1.22 -5.78 2.72
N VAL A 89 0.56 -6.14 1.61
CA VAL A 89 1.06 -7.16 0.68
C VAL A 89 2.39 -6.73 0.06
N THR A 90 2.47 -5.50 -0.43
CA THR A 90 3.70 -4.98 -1.04
C THR A 90 4.83 -4.78 -0.03
N GLN A 91 4.52 -4.52 1.25
CA GLN A 91 5.54 -4.52 2.31
C GLN A 91 6.10 -5.92 2.54
N SER A 92 5.25 -6.95 2.59
CA SER A 92 5.70 -8.35 2.68
C SER A 92 6.60 -8.74 1.49
N LEU A 93 6.22 -8.33 0.28
CA LEU A 93 7.03 -8.53 -0.92
C LEU A 93 8.37 -7.75 -0.86
N ASN A 94 8.33 -6.51 -0.32
CA ASN A 94 9.52 -5.68 -0.10
C ASN A 94 10.54 -6.39 0.77
N ILE A 95 10.07 -7.03 1.84
CA ILE A 95 10.90 -7.82 2.76
C ILE A 95 11.49 -9.03 2.04
N LEU A 96 10.68 -9.80 1.29
CA LEU A 96 11.17 -10.95 0.54
C LEU A 96 12.34 -10.55 -0.36
N GLN A 97 12.17 -9.57 -1.24
CA GLN A 97 13.21 -9.32 -2.24
C GLN A 97 14.40 -8.56 -1.65
N THR A 98 14.24 -7.80 -0.56
CA THR A 98 15.40 -7.33 0.23
C THR A 98 16.18 -8.52 0.79
N ASN A 99 15.47 -9.57 1.25
CA ASN A 99 16.09 -10.81 1.69
C ASN A 99 16.68 -11.64 0.54
N LEU A 100 16.33 -11.39 -0.73
CA LEU A 100 16.95 -12.00 -1.90
C LEU A 100 18.14 -11.18 -2.43
N GLN A 101 18.15 -9.86 -2.22
CA GLN A 101 19.23 -8.97 -2.62
C GLN A 101 20.41 -8.98 -1.63
N GLY A 102 21.62 -8.69 -2.12
CA GLY A 102 22.85 -8.64 -1.33
C GLY A 102 23.86 -9.73 -1.71
N GLU A 103 25.12 -9.50 -1.39
CA GLU A 103 26.21 -10.42 -1.70
C GLU A 103 26.25 -11.61 -0.72
N ASN A 104 26.89 -12.72 -1.11
CA ASN A 104 27.13 -13.91 -0.27
C ASN A 104 25.88 -14.67 0.22
N LYS A 105 24.83 -14.77 -0.59
CA LYS A 105 23.66 -15.62 -0.28
C LYS A 105 23.73 -16.96 -1.00
N LEU A 106 23.56 -18.05 -0.25
CA LEU A 106 23.42 -19.39 -0.82
C LEU A 106 22.10 -19.49 -1.61
N ILE A 107 22.15 -20.09 -2.79
CA ILE A 107 20.97 -20.30 -3.66
C ILE A 107 19.87 -21.06 -2.90
N THR A 108 20.25 -22.06 -2.09
CA THR A 108 19.32 -22.84 -1.27
C THR A 108 18.58 -21.99 -0.22
N HIS A 109 19.24 -20.98 0.36
CA HIS A 109 18.60 -20.03 1.28
C HIS A 109 17.67 -19.07 0.55
N MET A 110 18.00 -18.65 -0.68
CA MET A 110 17.11 -17.81 -1.47
C MET A 110 15.85 -18.58 -1.89
N ALA A 111 16.01 -19.82 -2.36
CA ALA A 111 14.90 -20.70 -2.73
C ALA A 111 13.97 -20.96 -1.54
N SER A 112 14.50 -21.24 -0.35
CA SER A 112 13.66 -21.47 0.83
C SER A 112 12.84 -20.23 1.23
N LYS A 113 13.36 -19.01 1.00
CA LYS A 113 12.60 -17.77 1.23
C LYS A 113 11.49 -17.57 0.20
N ILE A 114 11.71 -17.95 -1.05
CA ILE A 114 10.67 -17.91 -2.09
C ILE A 114 9.55 -18.90 -1.73
N PHE A 115 9.88 -20.15 -1.43
CA PHE A 115 8.88 -21.17 -1.03
C PHE A 115 8.12 -20.76 0.24
N ALA A 116 8.81 -20.22 1.25
CA ALA A 116 8.14 -19.72 2.44
C ALA A 116 7.17 -18.57 2.12
N PHE A 117 7.47 -17.74 1.13
CA PHE A 117 6.58 -16.68 0.70
C PHE A 117 5.40 -17.19 -0.14
N GLU A 118 5.60 -18.22 -0.97
CA GLU A 118 4.50 -18.90 -1.67
C GLU A 118 3.49 -19.50 -0.69
N GLU A 119 3.97 -20.16 0.37
CA GLU A 119 3.09 -20.65 1.45
C GLU A 119 2.39 -19.49 2.16
N LYS A 120 3.10 -18.39 2.41
CA LYS A 120 2.50 -17.17 2.99
C LYS A 120 1.40 -16.58 2.10
N LEU A 121 1.56 -16.61 0.77
CA LEU A 121 0.50 -16.18 -0.16
C LEU A 121 -0.71 -17.10 -0.13
N LYS A 122 -0.52 -18.42 0.06
CA LYS A 122 -1.63 -19.36 0.25
C LYS A 122 -2.40 -19.04 1.52
N MET A 123 -1.69 -18.82 2.64
CA MET A 123 -2.29 -18.40 3.90
C MET A 123 -3.08 -17.09 3.74
N TYR A 124 -2.53 -16.09 3.07
CA TYR A 124 -3.23 -14.83 2.78
C TYR A 124 -4.54 -15.03 2.01
N ILE A 125 -4.57 -15.97 1.06
CA ILE A 125 -5.80 -16.28 0.32
C ILE A 125 -6.84 -16.93 1.23
N GLU A 126 -6.42 -17.86 2.10
CA GLU A 126 -7.28 -18.55 3.06
C GLU A 126 -7.86 -17.56 4.08
N GLU A 127 -7.01 -16.76 4.73
CA GLU A 127 -7.41 -15.72 5.69
C GLU A 127 -8.44 -14.75 5.08
N VAL A 128 -8.16 -14.18 3.90
CA VAL A 128 -9.09 -13.26 3.23
C VAL A 128 -10.40 -13.98 2.84
N SER A 129 -10.34 -15.27 2.49
CA SER A 129 -11.52 -16.08 2.18
C SER A 129 -12.41 -16.32 3.41
N GLU A 130 -11.83 -16.31 4.60
CA GLU A 130 -12.54 -16.44 5.89
C GLU A 130 -12.91 -15.08 6.51
N ASN A 131 -12.57 -13.97 5.84
CA ASN A 131 -12.65 -12.61 6.37
C ASN A 131 -11.75 -12.35 7.58
N ASP A 132 -10.66 -13.11 7.70
CA ASP A 132 -9.57 -12.79 8.60
C ASP A 132 -8.59 -11.85 7.91
N PHE A 133 -8.33 -10.71 8.54
CA PHE A 133 -7.37 -9.72 8.07
C PHE A 133 -6.22 -9.48 9.07
N SER A 134 -6.04 -10.39 10.04
CA SER A 134 -5.02 -10.30 11.10
C SER A 134 -3.58 -10.17 10.57
N SER A 135 -3.30 -10.76 9.40
CA SER A 135 -2.04 -10.64 8.68
C SER A 135 -1.79 -9.29 7.97
N PHE A 136 -2.79 -8.39 7.97
CA PHE A 136 -2.79 -7.13 7.23
C PHE A 136 -3.00 -5.95 8.19
N PRO A 137 -1.93 -5.50 8.89
CA PRO A 137 -2.05 -4.54 9.99
C PRO A 137 -2.57 -3.15 9.57
N LYS A 138 -2.31 -2.68 8.34
CA LYS A 138 -2.88 -1.40 7.87
C LYS A 138 -4.35 -1.56 7.51
N PHE A 139 -4.73 -2.71 6.95
CA PHE A 139 -6.13 -3.02 6.70
C PHE A 139 -6.91 -3.12 8.01
N ASP A 140 -6.37 -3.84 8.98
CA ASP A 140 -6.94 -3.97 10.33
C ASP A 140 -6.97 -2.62 11.08
N LEU A 141 -5.98 -1.74 10.86
CA LEU A 141 -6.07 -0.36 11.35
C LEU A 141 -7.27 0.38 10.74
N MET A 142 -7.49 0.25 9.43
CA MET A 142 -8.63 0.89 8.75
C MET A 142 -9.97 0.39 9.27
N THR A 143 -10.12 -0.92 9.54
CA THR A 143 -11.37 -1.48 10.08
C THR A 143 -11.63 -1.03 11.52
N LYS A 144 -10.57 -0.81 12.32
CA LYS A 144 -10.70 -0.28 13.69
C LYS A 144 -11.03 1.20 13.72
N GLU A 145 -10.46 1.99 12.81
CA GLU A 145 -10.70 3.44 12.71
C GLU A 145 -12.09 3.76 12.15
N ASN A 146 -12.65 2.87 11.33
CA ASN A 146 -13.95 3.06 10.71
C ASN A 146 -14.88 1.97 11.24
N THR A 147 -15.72 2.33 12.21
CA THR A 147 -16.65 1.45 12.97
C THR A 147 -17.63 0.62 12.14
N ILE A 148 -17.60 0.76 10.81
CA ILE A 148 -18.42 0.02 9.85
C ILE A 148 -17.51 -0.32 8.66
N PHE A 149 -16.86 -1.49 8.69
CA PHE A 149 -16.60 -2.23 7.45
C PHE A 149 -17.83 -3.10 7.26
N SER A 150 -18.79 -2.62 6.46
CA SER A 150 -20.08 -3.31 6.37
C SER A 150 -19.92 -4.65 5.64
N ASP A 151 -20.85 -5.57 5.87
CA ASP A 151 -20.91 -6.82 5.11
C ASP A 151 -21.00 -6.58 3.60
N GLU A 152 -21.62 -5.47 3.17
CA GLU A 152 -21.70 -5.07 1.76
C GLU A 152 -20.36 -4.59 1.20
N GLU A 153 -19.61 -3.78 1.96
CA GLU A 153 -18.26 -3.36 1.57
C GLU A 153 -17.32 -4.57 1.49
N ASN A 154 -17.42 -5.48 2.46
CA ASN A 154 -16.65 -6.71 2.47
C ASN A 154 -16.99 -7.59 1.25
N LEU A 155 -18.28 -7.79 0.96
CA LEU A 155 -18.76 -8.54 -0.21
C LEU A 155 -18.24 -7.95 -1.53
N ALA A 156 -18.15 -6.62 -1.63
CA ALA A 156 -17.68 -5.93 -2.83
C ALA A 156 -16.14 -5.89 -2.97
N LEU A 157 -15.41 -5.78 -1.86
CA LEU A 157 -13.94 -5.70 -1.87
C LEU A 157 -13.28 -7.07 -1.97
N LYS A 158 -13.77 -8.06 -1.23
CA LYS A 158 -13.14 -9.37 -1.06
C LYS A 158 -12.77 -10.06 -2.38
N PRO A 159 -13.64 -10.15 -3.40
CA PRO A 159 -13.28 -10.75 -4.68
C PRO A 159 -12.05 -10.08 -5.33
N GLN A 160 -11.94 -8.76 -5.19
CA GLN A 160 -10.83 -7.98 -5.77
C GLN A 160 -9.52 -8.20 -5.00
N LEU A 161 -9.60 -8.39 -3.67
CA LEU A 161 -8.43 -8.71 -2.85
C LEU A 161 -7.91 -10.12 -3.15
N LEU A 162 -8.82 -11.08 -3.29
CA LEU A 162 -8.48 -12.46 -3.66
C LEU A 162 -7.91 -12.55 -5.08
N GLU A 163 -8.48 -11.83 -6.05
CA GLU A 163 -7.95 -11.74 -7.41
C GLU A 163 -6.52 -11.18 -7.43
N LEU A 164 -6.25 -10.15 -6.62
CA LEU A 164 -4.91 -9.59 -6.49
C LEU A 164 -3.91 -10.63 -5.95
N LEU A 165 -4.25 -11.32 -4.85
CA LEU A 165 -3.40 -12.35 -4.26
C LEU A 165 -3.18 -13.51 -5.22
N GLY A 166 -4.23 -13.94 -5.94
CA GLY A 166 -4.16 -14.98 -6.96
C GLY A 166 -3.23 -14.61 -8.11
N THR A 167 -3.30 -13.36 -8.59
CA THR A 167 -2.41 -12.85 -9.63
C THR A 167 -0.95 -12.88 -9.17
N LEU A 168 -0.67 -12.36 -7.96
CA LEU A 168 0.68 -12.37 -7.38
C LEU A 168 1.22 -13.79 -7.20
N LYS A 169 0.39 -14.72 -6.75
CA LYS A 169 0.76 -16.13 -6.61
C LYS A 169 1.09 -16.77 -7.96
N ASN A 170 0.33 -16.47 -9.01
CA ASN A 170 0.58 -16.99 -10.36
C ASN A 170 1.84 -16.40 -11.00
N GLU A 171 2.22 -15.16 -10.66
CA GLU A 171 3.47 -14.56 -11.13
C GLU A 171 4.73 -15.14 -10.44
N MET A 172 4.56 -15.86 -9.33
CA MET A 172 5.67 -16.48 -8.58
C MET A 172 5.94 -17.94 -8.93
N ASN A 173 4.99 -18.64 -9.56
CA ASN A 173 5.16 -20.00 -10.08
C ASN A 173 5.75 -20.01 -11.50
#